data_AF-A0A7Y4X4Q1-F1
#
_entry.id   AF-A0A7Y4X4Q1-F1
#
_cell.length_a   1.000
_cell.length_b   1.000
_cell.length_c   1.000
_cell.angle_alpha   90.00
_cell.angle_beta   90.00
_cell.angle_gamma   90.00
#
_symmetry.space_group_name_H-M   'P 1'
#
loop_
_entity.id
_entity.type
_entity.pdbx_description
1 polymer ?
#
loop_
_entity_poly.entity_id
_entity_poly.type
_entity_poly.pdbx_seq_one_letter_code
_entity_poly.pdbx_strand_id
1 'polypeptide(L)'
;MTTPSHRQQKSSQAAGWRPWPPILGVLLLTSCATPVGVQRVDTQDAYRVLTANAVATGTASEYTAQVLSRLNLGEQFEHDPAAALVALHGHALTALNNDQVNNRLFALAELSFLHAEQQKQGSPPHCQPRKGWACPPEDATPHAAEQVRSYALAAAVYAYAFLFPETPEDGVRSPADPRLRLAYDLYNRGLTEGLTSSAGEEAVLGSGRYRLPFGEITINFVAPDFMWAGHRFDRFVPTVNLAVRGLRNRYRRAGIGATAVKII
;
A
#
# COMPACT_ATOMS: atom_id res chain seq x y z
N MET A 1 52.63 -28.97 -66.49
CA MET A 1 52.90 -30.15 -65.65
C MET A 1 51.62 -30.45 -64.87
N THR A 2 50.62 -31.07 -65.49
CA THR A 2 50.37 -32.54 -65.57
C THR A 2 50.04 -33.12 -64.18
N THR A 3 48.77 -33.15 -63.75
CA THR A 3 47.74 -34.23 -63.90
C THR A 3 48.08 -35.52 -63.15
N PRO A 4 47.14 -36.48 -62.90
CA PRO A 4 45.67 -36.54 -63.09
C PRO A 4 44.97 -36.98 -61.78
N SER A 5 43.68 -37.33 -61.64
CA SER A 5 42.84 -38.24 -62.43
C SER A 5 41.39 -38.15 -61.95
N HIS A 6 40.43 -38.03 -62.87
CA HIS A 6 39.45 -39.07 -63.27
C HIS A 6 38.57 -39.61 -62.14
N ARG A 7 37.32 -40.02 -62.35
CA ARG A 7 36.28 -39.84 -63.37
C ARG A 7 35.10 -40.65 -62.77
N GLN A 8 33.90 -40.12 -62.92
CA GLN A 8 32.59 -40.76 -62.82
C GLN A 8 32.52 -42.28 -62.56
N GLN A 9 31.61 -42.68 -61.65
CA GLN A 9 30.58 -43.64 -62.01
C GLN A 9 29.37 -43.57 -61.06
N LYS A 10 28.18 -43.33 -61.64
CA LYS A 10 26.88 -43.64 -61.04
C LYS A 10 26.68 -45.15 -61.09
N SER A 11 26.25 -45.75 -59.99
CA SER A 11 25.40 -46.93 -60.04
C SER A 11 24.54 -47.03 -58.77
N SER A 12 23.25 -47.15 -59.03
CA SER A 12 22.14 -47.46 -58.14
C SER A 12 22.37 -48.76 -57.37
N GLN A 13 22.05 -48.77 -56.07
CA GLN A 13 21.66 -49.99 -55.36
C GLN A 13 20.53 -49.72 -54.37
N ALA A 14 19.65 -50.72 -54.31
CA ALA A 14 18.33 -50.74 -53.73
C ALA A 14 18.34 -51.09 -52.23
N ALA A 15 17.19 -50.85 -51.59
CA ALA A 15 16.59 -51.64 -50.51
C ALA A 15 17.51 -52.12 -49.37
N GLY A 16 17.43 -51.43 -48.23
CA GLY A 16 17.93 -51.92 -46.94
C GLY A 16 16.93 -51.59 -45.83
N TRP A 17 16.54 -52.62 -45.10
CA TRP A 17 15.53 -52.65 -44.03
C TRP A 17 15.64 -51.51 -42.99
N ARG A 18 14.47 -51.01 -42.55
CA ARG A 18 14.30 -50.24 -41.30
C ARG A 18 14.29 -51.19 -40.10
N PRO A 19 15.15 -50.99 -39.09
CA PRO A 19 14.83 -51.35 -37.72
C PRO A 19 14.46 -50.10 -36.92
N TRP A 20 13.39 -50.20 -36.13
CA TRP A 20 12.86 -49.16 -35.23
C TRP A 20 13.92 -48.66 -34.23
N PRO A 21 13.96 -47.35 -33.90
CA PRO A 21 14.69 -46.91 -32.72
C PRO A 21 13.87 -47.21 -31.45
N PRO A 22 14.51 -47.64 -30.35
CA PRO A 22 13.81 -47.82 -29.08
C PRO A 22 13.35 -46.46 -28.56
N ILE A 23 12.08 -46.39 -28.16
CA ILE A 23 11.49 -45.26 -27.43
C ILE A 23 12.23 -45.16 -26.10
N LEU A 24 13.24 -44.29 -26.06
CA LEU A 24 13.90 -43.86 -24.84
C LEU A 24 12.90 -42.99 -24.08
N GLY A 25 12.22 -43.58 -23.10
CA GLY A 25 11.30 -42.87 -22.22
C GLY A 25 12.05 -41.79 -21.45
N VAL A 26 11.91 -40.54 -21.91
CA VAL A 26 12.32 -39.36 -21.16
C VAL A 26 11.33 -39.20 -20.01
N LEU A 27 11.66 -39.80 -18.87
CA LEU A 27 11.08 -39.45 -17.58
C LEU A 27 11.51 -38.00 -17.29
N LEU A 28 10.62 -37.05 -17.57
CA LEU A 28 10.73 -35.68 -17.11
C LEU A 28 10.66 -35.71 -15.58
N LEU A 29 11.83 -35.79 -14.94
CA LEU A 29 11.99 -35.48 -13.54
C LEU A 29 11.63 -34.00 -13.36
N THR A 30 10.38 -33.72 -13.05
CA THR A 30 9.94 -32.42 -12.56
C THR A 30 10.64 -32.23 -11.21
N SER A 31 11.83 -31.63 -11.21
CA SER A 31 12.44 -31.16 -9.98
C SER A 31 11.44 -30.22 -9.34
N CYS A 32 11.05 -30.48 -8.09
CA CYS A 32 10.31 -29.52 -7.28
C CYS A 32 11.21 -28.30 -7.10
N ALA A 33 11.17 -27.36 -8.05
CA ALA A 33 11.71 -26.03 -7.86
C ALA A 33 10.90 -25.43 -6.71
N THR A 34 11.49 -25.39 -5.52
CA THR A 34 10.86 -24.73 -4.39
C THR A 34 10.77 -23.25 -4.72
N PRO A 35 9.61 -22.59 -4.55
CA PRO A 35 9.41 -21.19 -4.92
C PRO A 35 10.23 -20.19 -4.08
N VAL A 36 11.06 -20.69 -3.16
CA VAL A 36 11.90 -19.91 -2.25
C VAL A 36 13.35 -19.99 -2.72
N GLY A 37 13.92 -18.85 -3.10
CA GLY A 37 15.32 -18.71 -3.49
C GLY A 37 15.95 -17.47 -2.86
N VAL A 38 17.27 -17.49 -2.68
CA VAL A 38 18.03 -16.34 -2.15
C VAL A 38 18.95 -15.82 -3.25
N GLN A 39 18.84 -14.53 -3.56
CA GLN A 39 19.71 -13.85 -4.52
C GLN A 39 20.45 -12.71 -3.81
N ARG A 40 21.73 -12.52 -4.15
CA ARG A 40 22.49 -11.34 -3.73
C ARG A 40 21.99 -10.13 -4.52
N VAL A 41 21.61 -9.08 -3.81
CA VAL A 41 21.23 -7.77 -4.36
C VAL A 41 22.27 -6.72 -3.95
N ASP A 42 22.32 -5.60 -4.67
CA ASP A 42 23.15 -4.47 -4.23
C ASP A 42 22.54 -3.77 -2.99
N THR A 43 23.32 -2.88 -2.39
CA THR A 43 22.92 -2.21 -1.14
C THR A 43 21.72 -1.31 -1.31
N GLN A 44 21.59 -0.60 -2.44
CA GLN A 44 20.46 0.32 -2.65
C GLN A 44 19.16 -0.46 -2.82
N ASP A 45 19.19 -1.55 -3.56
CA ASP A 45 18.03 -2.43 -3.73
C ASP A 45 17.64 -3.11 -2.41
N ALA A 46 18.61 -3.56 -1.60
CA ALA A 46 18.32 -4.04 -0.25
C ALA A 46 17.60 -2.98 0.60
N TYR A 47 18.07 -1.73 0.59
CA TYR A 47 17.42 -0.64 1.33
C TYR A 47 16.02 -0.31 0.77
N ARG A 48 15.80 -0.38 -0.55
CA ARG A 48 14.47 -0.18 -1.16
C ARG A 48 13.49 -1.23 -0.67
N VAL A 49 13.88 -2.51 -0.67
CA VAL A 49 13.03 -3.60 -0.17
C VAL A 49 12.71 -3.39 1.31
N LEU A 50 13.72 -3.06 2.12
CA LEU A 50 13.54 -2.83 3.57
C LEU A 50 12.67 -1.60 3.89
N THR A 51 12.57 -0.63 2.97
CA THR A 51 11.79 0.60 3.16
C THR A 51 10.48 0.59 2.39
N ALA A 52 10.16 -0.48 1.65
CA ALA A 52 8.88 -0.64 0.98
C ALA A 52 7.75 -0.63 2.03
N ASN A 53 6.72 0.16 1.75
CA ASN A 53 5.57 0.35 2.64
C ASN A 53 4.40 1.01 1.92
N ALA A 54 3.22 0.97 2.54
CA ALA A 54 1.99 1.43 1.89
C ALA A 54 2.03 2.92 1.51
N VAL A 55 2.76 3.75 2.24
CA VAL A 55 2.85 5.20 1.99
C VAL A 55 3.80 5.51 0.84
N ALA A 56 4.96 4.86 0.77
CA ALA A 56 6.04 5.20 -0.15
C ALA A 56 5.99 4.41 -1.47
N THR A 57 5.64 3.12 -1.43
CA THR A 57 5.69 2.22 -2.59
C THR A 57 4.33 1.68 -2.99
N GLY A 58 3.28 1.91 -2.19
CA GLY A 58 1.95 1.36 -2.45
C GLY A 58 1.89 -0.16 -2.28
N THR A 59 2.78 -0.73 -1.46
CA THR A 59 2.83 -2.17 -1.14
C THR A 59 2.97 -2.32 0.37
N ALA A 60 2.43 -3.39 0.96
CA ALA A 60 2.61 -3.63 2.40
C ALA A 60 4.10 -3.78 2.77
N SER A 61 4.49 -3.30 3.95
CA SER A 61 5.83 -3.51 4.49
C SER A 61 6.06 -4.97 4.89
N GLU A 62 7.32 -5.37 5.02
CA GLU A 62 7.72 -6.71 5.47
C GLU A 62 7.11 -7.09 6.84
N TYR A 63 6.94 -6.12 7.75
CA TYR A 63 6.30 -6.35 9.05
C TYR A 63 4.84 -6.80 8.89
N THR A 64 4.12 -6.15 7.99
CA THR A 64 2.72 -6.46 7.68
C THR A 64 2.61 -7.74 6.87
N ALA A 65 3.50 -7.97 5.91
CA ALA A 65 3.57 -9.22 5.15
C ALA A 65 3.79 -10.43 6.08
N GLN A 66 4.64 -10.28 7.11
CA GLN A 66 4.84 -11.32 8.12
C GLN A 66 3.56 -11.60 8.92
N VAL A 67 2.77 -10.58 9.26
CA VAL A 67 1.48 -10.76 9.95
C VAL A 67 0.47 -11.48 9.06
N LEU A 68 0.35 -11.06 7.79
CA LEU A 68 -0.53 -11.70 6.81
C LEU A 68 -0.15 -13.17 6.59
N SER A 69 1.13 -13.47 6.47
CA SER A 69 1.62 -14.84 6.31
C SER A 69 1.33 -15.70 7.55
N ARG A 70 1.61 -15.19 8.76
CA ARG A 70 1.36 -15.92 10.03
C ARG A 70 -0.11 -16.23 10.28
N LEU A 71 -1.00 -15.36 9.83
CA LEU A 71 -2.45 -15.53 9.99
C LEU A 71 -3.11 -16.17 8.76
N ASN A 72 -2.33 -16.51 7.72
CA ASN A 72 -2.81 -17.02 6.45
C ASN A 72 -3.87 -16.11 5.78
N LEU A 73 -3.66 -14.79 5.86
CA LEU A 73 -4.57 -13.75 5.32
C LEU A 73 -4.08 -13.12 4.02
N GLY A 74 -2.91 -13.52 3.50
CA GLY A 74 -2.30 -12.91 2.31
C GLY A 74 -3.19 -13.00 1.07
N GLU A 75 -3.57 -14.22 0.68
CA GLU A 75 -4.45 -14.46 -0.48
C GLU A 75 -5.83 -13.82 -0.27
N GLN A 76 -6.36 -13.86 0.95
CA GLN A 76 -7.64 -13.24 1.26
C GLN A 76 -7.56 -11.72 1.09
N PHE A 77 -6.47 -11.07 1.49
CA PHE A 77 -6.33 -9.62 1.33
C PHE A 77 -6.24 -9.20 -0.15
N GLU A 78 -5.66 -10.04 -1.01
CA GLU A 78 -5.59 -9.78 -2.46
C GLU A 78 -6.97 -9.87 -3.14
N HIS A 79 -7.80 -10.83 -2.72
CA HIS A 79 -9.11 -11.07 -3.36
C HIS A 79 -10.26 -10.33 -2.69
N ASP A 80 -10.26 -10.25 -1.35
CA ASP A 80 -11.27 -9.61 -0.51
C ASP A 80 -10.59 -8.87 0.67
N PRO A 81 -9.97 -7.70 0.40
CA PRO A 81 -9.28 -6.92 1.41
C PRO A 81 -10.18 -6.51 2.58
N ALA A 82 -11.47 -6.27 2.34
CA ALA A 82 -12.42 -5.92 3.39
C ALA A 82 -12.61 -7.08 4.37
N ALA A 83 -12.84 -8.30 3.88
CA ALA A 83 -12.97 -9.47 4.73
C ALA A 83 -11.66 -9.82 5.47
N ALA A 84 -10.51 -9.68 4.80
CA ALA A 84 -9.21 -9.88 5.43
C ALA A 84 -8.95 -8.88 6.57
N LEU A 85 -9.32 -7.62 6.40
CA LEU A 85 -9.22 -6.59 7.44
C LEU A 85 -10.14 -6.87 8.63
N VAL A 86 -11.35 -7.38 8.40
CA VAL A 86 -12.26 -7.83 9.48
C VAL A 86 -11.67 -9.00 10.24
N ALA A 87 -11.13 -10.00 9.54
CA ALA A 87 -10.48 -11.15 10.17
C ALA A 87 -9.26 -10.72 10.99
N LEU A 88 -8.41 -9.86 10.44
CA LEU A 88 -7.25 -9.31 11.13
C LEU A 88 -7.65 -8.50 12.38
N HIS A 89 -8.74 -7.73 12.31
CA HIS A 89 -9.29 -7.03 13.47
C HIS A 89 -9.71 -8.02 14.58
N GLY A 90 -10.44 -9.09 14.24
CA GLY A 90 -10.78 -10.15 15.19
C GLY A 90 -9.56 -10.80 15.84
N HIS A 91 -8.49 -11.03 15.07
CA HIS A 91 -7.21 -11.48 15.62
C HIS A 91 -6.56 -10.45 16.54
N ALA A 92 -6.65 -9.15 16.25
CA ALA A 92 -6.10 -8.11 17.12
C ALA A 92 -6.80 -8.10 18.50
N LEU A 93 -8.13 -8.30 18.52
CA LEU A 93 -8.92 -8.36 19.75
C LEU A 93 -8.64 -9.60 20.63
N THR A 94 -8.11 -10.66 20.04
CA THR A 94 -7.82 -11.94 20.72
C THR A 94 -6.33 -12.18 20.94
N ALA A 95 -5.52 -11.13 20.83
CA ALA A 95 -4.08 -11.23 21.02
C ALA A 95 -3.71 -11.60 22.46
N LEU A 96 -2.69 -12.46 22.59
CA LEU A 96 -2.31 -13.07 23.87
C LEU A 96 -1.16 -12.34 24.57
N ASN A 97 -0.50 -11.42 23.88
CA ASN A 97 0.60 -10.61 24.39
C ASN A 97 0.78 -9.32 23.58
N ASN A 98 1.56 -8.41 24.14
CA ASN A 98 1.81 -7.08 23.57
C ASN A 98 2.38 -7.19 22.16
N ASP A 99 3.39 -8.02 21.91
CA ASP A 99 3.99 -8.16 20.58
C ASP A 99 2.95 -8.52 19.51
N GLN A 100 2.02 -9.43 19.81
CA GLN A 100 0.93 -9.77 18.90
C GLN A 100 -0.01 -8.59 18.68
N VAL A 101 -0.46 -7.92 19.75
CA VAL A 101 -1.31 -6.71 19.65
C VAL A 101 -0.63 -5.68 18.76
N ASN A 102 0.64 -5.36 19.04
CA ASN A 102 1.41 -4.32 18.39
C ASN A 102 1.61 -4.60 16.91
N ASN A 103 2.00 -5.84 16.57
CA ASN A 103 2.17 -6.28 15.19
C ASN A 103 0.84 -6.20 14.42
N ARG A 104 -0.27 -6.60 15.04
CA ARG A 104 -1.60 -6.61 14.41
C ARG A 104 -2.19 -5.20 14.26
N LEU A 105 -2.03 -4.32 15.26
CA LEU A 105 -2.44 -2.91 15.16
C LEU A 105 -1.67 -2.20 14.05
N PHE A 106 -0.34 -2.40 13.98
CA PHE A 106 0.46 -1.84 12.91
C PHE A 106 0.02 -2.36 11.53
N ALA A 107 -0.19 -3.67 11.39
CA ALA A 107 -0.67 -4.26 10.15
C ALA A 107 -2.07 -3.75 9.76
N LEU A 108 -2.98 -3.59 10.72
CA LEU A 108 -4.30 -3.00 10.48
C LEU A 108 -4.19 -1.56 10.00
N ALA A 109 -3.29 -0.76 10.59
CA ALA A 109 -3.06 0.60 10.15
C ALA A 109 -2.58 0.65 8.69
N GLU A 110 -1.55 -0.15 8.37
CA GLU A 110 -0.94 -0.15 7.05
C GLU A 110 -1.87 -0.70 5.97
N LEU A 111 -2.54 -1.82 6.22
CA LEU A 111 -3.44 -2.45 5.25
C LEU A 111 -4.73 -1.66 5.04
N SER A 112 -5.26 -1.02 6.09
CA SER A 112 -6.41 -0.12 5.92
C SER A 112 -6.03 1.07 5.04
N PHE A 113 -4.83 1.63 5.23
CA PHE A 113 -4.32 2.71 4.40
C PHE A 113 -4.12 2.26 2.95
N LEU A 114 -3.48 1.11 2.76
CA LEU A 114 -3.22 0.54 1.45
C LEU A 114 -4.51 0.27 0.68
N HIS A 115 -5.52 -0.27 1.34
CA HIS A 115 -6.82 -0.54 0.73
C HIS A 115 -7.53 0.75 0.29
N ALA A 116 -7.50 1.81 1.13
CA ALA A 116 -8.04 3.11 0.76
C ALA A 116 -7.34 3.69 -0.49
N GLU A 117 -6.02 3.55 -0.59
CA GLU A 117 -5.24 4.02 -1.74
C GLU A 117 -5.51 3.23 -3.02
N GLN A 118 -5.66 1.90 -2.93
CA GLN A 118 -6.01 1.05 -4.07
C GLN A 118 -7.39 1.40 -4.64
N GLN A 119 -8.37 1.67 -3.77
CA GLN A 119 -9.70 2.11 -4.19
C GLN A 119 -9.66 3.47 -4.94
N LYS A 120 -8.77 4.38 -4.56
CA LYS A 120 -8.56 5.65 -5.29
C LYS A 120 -7.90 5.42 -6.64
N GLN A 121 -6.90 4.53 -6.73
CA GLN A 121 -6.18 4.25 -7.98
C GLN A 121 -7.05 3.54 -9.02
N GLY A 122 -8.03 2.74 -8.60
CA GLY A 122 -9.06 2.18 -9.47
C GLY A 122 -10.10 3.21 -9.95
N SER A 123 -10.11 4.41 -9.36
CA SER A 123 -10.94 5.53 -9.80
C SER A 123 -10.18 6.34 -10.86
N PRO A 124 -10.78 6.67 -12.01
CA PRO A 124 -10.09 7.41 -13.06
C PRO A 124 -9.62 8.76 -12.50
N PRO A 125 -8.30 9.05 -12.48
CA PRO A 125 -7.83 10.34 -12.01
C PRO A 125 -8.33 11.39 -13.02
N HIS A 126 -8.93 12.47 -12.52
CA HIS A 126 -9.22 13.70 -13.25
C HIS A 126 -9.66 13.50 -14.73
N CYS A 127 -10.91 13.11 -14.97
CA CYS A 127 -11.45 13.20 -16.31
C CYS A 127 -11.54 14.69 -16.69
N GLN A 128 -10.62 15.15 -17.53
CA GLN A 128 -10.74 16.47 -18.16
C GLN A 128 -11.66 16.32 -19.38
N PRO A 129 -12.73 17.13 -19.50
CA PRO A 129 -13.64 17.03 -20.63
C PRO A 129 -12.87 17.32 -21.93
N ARG A 130 -12.88 16.36 -22.85
CA ARG A 130 -12.37 16.55 -24.23
C ARG A 130 -13.56 16.83 -25.13
N LYS A 131 -13.40 17.71 -26.12
CA LYS A 131 -14.46 18.05 -27.07
C LYS A 131 -15.00 16.78 -27.75
N GLY A 132 -16.26 16.42 -27.47
CA GLY A 132 -16.92 15.21 -27.99
C GLY A 132 -16.87 13.97 -27.09
N TRP A 133 -16.23 14.06 -25.91
CA TRP A 133 -16.23 13.03 -24.87
C TRP A 133 -16.69 13.66 -23.56
N ALA A 134 -17.92 13.35 -23.14
CA ALA A 134 -18.38 13.70 -21.81
C ALA A 134 -17.74 12.75 -20.80
N CYS A 135 -17.27 13.28 -19.68
CA CYS A 135 -16.89 12.42 -18.56
C CYS A 135 -18.11 11.58 -18.15
N PRO A 136 -17.88 10.35 -17.63
CA PRO A 136 -18.91 9.68 -16.83
C PRO A 136 -19.45 10.70 -15.82
N PRO A 137 -20.71 10.60 -15.39
CA PRO A 137 -21.22 11.49 -14.35
C PRO A 137 -20.26 11.45 -13.14
N GLU A 138 -20.35 12.47 -12.29
CA GLU A 138 -19.53 12.59 -11.07
C GLU A 138 -19.99 11.57 -10.00
N ASP A 139 -20.38 10.37 -10.42
CA ASP A 139 -20.99 9.28 -9.68
C ASP A 139 -20.01 8.12 -9.47
N ALA A 140 -18.74 8.45 -9.17
CA ALA A 140 -18.03 7.66 -8.16
C ALA A 140 -18.95 7.69 -6.93
N THR A 141 -19.79 6.66 -6.81
CA THR A 141 -20.96 6.69 -5.93
C THR A 141 -20.60 7.25 -4.56
N PRO A 142 -21.45 8.05 -3.90
CA PRO A 142 -21.16 8.59 -2.56
C PRO A 142 -20.61 7.54 -1.58
N HIS A 143 -21.01 6.28 -1.79
CA HIS A 143 -20.53 5.10 -1.08
C HIS A 143 -19.04 4.77 -1.28
N ALA A 144 -18.48 4.91 -2.48
CA ALA A 144 -17.05 4.64 -2.74
C ALA A 144 -16.14 5.67 -2.08
N ALA A 145 -16.47 6.97 -2.20
CA ALA A 145 -15.74 8.03 -1.50
C ALA A 145 -15.84 7.89 0.03
N GLU A 146 -17.00 7.48 0.54
CA GLU A 146 -17.19 7.20 1.96
C GLU A 146 -16.42 5.95 2.44
N GLN A 147 -16.30 4.91 1.61
CA GLN A 147 -15.46 3.74 1.93
C GLN A 147 -13.98 4.10 2.00
N VAL A 148 -13.46 4.85 1.02
CA VAL A 148 -12.09 5.35 1.03
C VAL A 148 -11.82 6.16 2.31
N ARG A 149 -12.74 7.05 2.66
CA ARG A 149 -12.69 7.83 3.91
C ARG A 149 -12.65 6.92 5.14
N SER A 150 -13.56 5.95 5.19
CA SER A 150 -13.70 5.00 6.30
C SER A 150 -12.40 4.23 6.55
N TYR A 151 -11.76 3.71 5.51
CA TYR A 151 -10.48 2.99 5.61
C TYR A 151 -9.29 3.92 5.91
N ALA A 152 -9.27 5.15 5.39
CA ALA A 152 -8.24 6.13 5.73
C ALA A 152 -8.31 6.55 7.21
N LEU A 153 -9.51 6.77 7.75
CA LEU A 153 -9.71 7.05 9.17
C LEU A 153 -9.38 5.83 10.04
N ALA A 154 -9.72 4.63 9.59
CA ALA A 154 -9.32 3.39 10.26
C ALA A 154 -7.79 3.29 10.39
N ALA A 155 -7.07 3.59 9.31
CA ALA A 155 -5.61 3.63 9.33
C ALA A 155 -5.08 4.60 10.40
N ALA A 156 -5.67 5.80 10.48
CA ALA A 156 -5.30 6.79 11.48
C ALA A 156 -5.55 6.31 12.90
N VAL A 157 -6.71 5.70 13.17
CA VAL A 157 -7.08 5.19 14.49
C VAL A 157 -6.13 4.07 14.95
N TYR A 158 -5.84 3.09 14.09
CA TYR A 158 -4.92 2.02 14.46
C TYR A 158 -3.47 2.48 14.58
N ALA A 159 -3.03 3.40 13.72
CA ALA A 159 -1.71 4.00 13.85
C ALA A 159 -1.58 4.75 15.19
N TYR A 160 -2.62 5.48 15.59
CA TYR A 160 -2.67 6.14 16.89
C TYR A 160 -2.60 5.12 18.04
N ALA A 161 -3.43 4.07 18.01
CA ALA A 161 -3.42 3.02 19.03
C ALA A 161 -2.06 2.30 19.12
N PHE A 162 -1.36 2.11 17.99
CA PHE A 162 -0.01 1.54 17.97
C PHE A 162 1.04 2.46 18.60
N LEU A 163 0.95 3.77 18.32
CA LEU A 163 1.88 4.81 18.79
C LEU A 163 1.67 5.16 20.27
N PHE A 164 0.42 5.17 20.73
CA PHE A 164 0.00 5.61 22.06
C PHE A 164 -0.85 4.52 22.72
N PRO A 165 -0.24 3.46 23.24
CA PRO A 165 -0.96 2.47 24.01
C PRO A 165 -1.58 3.09 25.28
N GLU A 166 -2.75 2.59 25.70
CA GLU A 166 -3.47 3.14 26.85
C GLU A 166 -2.73 2.90 28.17
N THR A 167 -2.08 1.75 28.34
CA THR A 167 -1.27 1.48 29.52
C THR A 167 0.23 1.51 29.20
N PRO A 168 1.08 2.12 30.06
CA PRO A 168 2.53 2.06 29.89
C PRO A 168 3.09 0.63 29.92
N GLU A 169 2.35 -0.30 30.53
CA GLU A 169 2.67 -1.74 30.64
C GLU A 169 2.46 -2.50 29.30
N ASP A 170 1.68 -1.95 28.38
CA ASP A 170 1.54 -2.44 26.99
C ASP A 170 2.82 -2.23 26.15
N GLY A 171 3.84 -1.64 26.78
CA GLY A 171 5.22 -1.62 26.34
C GLY A 171 5.57 -0.36 25.55
N VAL A 172 6.41 0.49 26.14
CA VAL A 172 7.11 1.56 25.41
C VAL A 172 7.84 0.92 24.23
N ARG A 173 7.53 1.37 23.01
CA ARG A 173 8.22 0.90 21.81
C ARG A 173 9.68 1.29 21.91
N SER A 174 10.56 0.37 21.49
CA SER A 174 11.96 0.74 21.28
C SER A 174 12.00 1.95 20.36
N PRO A 175 12.72 3.03 20.71
CA PRO A 175 12.92 4.16 19.80
C PRO A 175 13.59 3.77 18.48
N ALA A 176 14.23 2.60 18.44
CA ALA A 176 14.83 2.01 17.25
C ALA A 176 13.86 1.16 16.42
N ASP A 177 12.61 0.98 16.85
CA ASP A 177 11.59 0.28 16.08
C ASP A 177 11.26 1.07 14.81
N PRO A 178 11.59 0.57 13.61
CA PRO A 178 11.41 1.31 12.36
C PRO A 178 9.93 1.54 12.01
N ARG A 179 9.02 0.75 12.60
CA ARG A 179 7.57 0.90 12.41
C ARG A 179 7.05 2.19 12.99
N LEU A 180 7.72 2.78 14.00
CA LEU A 180 7.30 4.04 14.60
C LEU A 180 7.22 5.16 13.57
N ARG A 181 8.24 5.28 12.72
CA ARG A 181 8.26 6.31 11.67
C ARG A 181 7.09 6.15 10.70
N LEU A 182 6.89 4.92 10.23
CA LEU A 182 5.81 4.61 9.31
C LEU A 182 4.44 4.78 9.95
N ALA A 183 4.26 4.44 11.23
CA ALA A 183 3.02 4.69 11.94
C ALA A 183 2.70 6.19 12.05
N TYR A 184 3.69 7.06 12.25
CA TYR A 184 3.47 8.51 12.18
C TYR A 184 3.01 8.95 10.78
N ASP A 185 3.64 8.42 9.73
CA ASP A 185 3.27 8.74 8.35
C ASP A 185 1.84 8.25 8.02
N LEU A 186 1.49 7.01 8.43
CA LEU A 186 0.16 6.44 8.29
C LEU A 186 -0.90 7.24 9.07
N TYR A 187 -0.61 7.64 10.31
CA TYR A 187 -1.50 8.48 11.10
C TYR A 187 -1.74 9.83 10.41
N ASN A 188 -0.67 10.54 10.06
CA ASN A 188 -0.76 11.89 9.48
C ASN A 188 -1.49 11.85 8.14
N ARG A 189 -1.17 10.87 7.29
CA ARG A 189 -1.74 10.73 5.96
C ARG A 189 -3.17 10.20 5.99
N GLY A 190 -3.45 9.17 6.80
CA GLY A 190 -4.80 8.64 7.00
C GLY A 190 -5.76 9.69 7.57
N LEU A 191 -5.32 10.48 8.56
CA LEU A 191 -6.12 11.58 9.11
C LEU A 191 -6.38 12.66 8.06
N THR A 192 -5.36 13.02 7.28
CA THR A 192 -5.48 14.01 6.20
C THR A 192 -6.51 13.55 5.17
N GLU A 193 -6.36 12.33 4.66
CA GLU A 193 -7.23 11.78 3.62
C GLU A 193 -8.66 11.54 4.13
N GLY A 194 -8.81 11.04 5.36
CA GLY A 194 -10.10 10.83 6.00
C GLY A 194 -10.89 12.11 6.28
N LEU A 195 -10.19 13.23 6.43
CA LEU A 195 -10.82 14.55 6.63
C LEU A 195 -10.90 15.38 5.35
N THR A 196 -10.37 14.90 4.23
CA THR A 196 -10.47 15.63 2.96
C THR A 196 -11.88 15.45 2.36
N SER A 197 -12.39 16.52 1.75
CA SER A 197 -13.64 16.51 0.96
C SER A 197 -13.56 15.51 -0.19
N SER A 198 -14.73 15.08 -0.70
CA SER A 198 -14.80 14.18 -1.86
C SER A 198 -14.15 14.76 -3.12
N ALA A 199 -14.09 16.08 -3.25
CA ALA A 199 -13.37 16.77 -4.33
C ALA A 199 -11.84 16.69 -4.18
N GLY A 200 -11.31 16.30 -3.01
CA GLY A 200 -9.88 16.12 -2.78
C GLY A 200 -9.09 17.42 -2.50
N GLU A 201 -9.75 18.58 -2.51
CA GLU A 201 -9.06 19.88 -2.48
C GLU A 201 -8.94 20.48 -1.07
N GLU A 202 -9.94 20.24 -0.22
CA GLU A 202 -10.08 20.91 1.08
C GLU A 202 -10.35 19.92 2.21
N ALA A 203 -9.71 20.14 3.36
CA ALA A 203 -9.99 19.44 4.60
C ALA A 203 -11.28 19.99 5.22
N VAL A 204 -12.27 19.10 5.40
CA VAL A 204 -13.53 19.39 6.07
C VAL A 204 -13.32 19.19 7.57
N LEU A 205 -13.02 20.28 8.27
CA LEU A 205 -12.89 20.28 9.73
C LEU A 205 -14.27 20.48 10.35
N GLY A 206 -14.91 19.38 10.77
CA GLY A 206 -16.23 19.41 11.37
C GLY A 206 -16.37 18.37 12.48
N SER A 207 -16.95 18.77 13.60
CA SER A 207 -17.34 17.79 14.63
C SER A 207 -18.38 16.85 14.03
N GLY A 208 -18.22 15.55 14.25
CA GLY A 208 -19.10 14.59 13.62
C GLY A 208 -18.81 13.15 14.02
N ARG A 209 -19.79 12.29 13.73
CA ARG A 209 -19.64 10.84 13.80
C ARG A 209 -19.24 10.34 12.43
N TYR A 210 -18.13 9.63 12.37
CA TYR A 210 -17.58 9.06 11.15
C TYR A 210 -17.65 7.54 11.24
N ARG A 211 -18.09 6.91 10.15
CA ARG A 211 -18.11 5.45 10.03
C ARG A 211 -16.69 4.95 9.81
N LEU A 212 -16.37 3.86 10.48
CA LEU A 212 -15.20 3.03 10.23
C LEU A 212 -15.66 1.66 9.70
N PRO A 213 -14.77 0.86 9.08
CA PRO A 213 -15.11 -0.46 8.59
C PRO A 213 -15.55 -1.43 9.71
N PHE A 214 -15.10 -1.15 10.94
CA PHE A 214 -15.31 -1.98 12.13
C PHE A 214 -15.99 -1.20 13.28
N GLY A 215 -16.62 -0.07 13.00
CA GLY A 215 -17.31 0.71 14.04
C GLY A 215 -17.59 2.16 13.64
N GLU A 216 -17.55 3.05 14.64
CA GLU A 216 -17.70 4.49 14.45
C GLU A 216 -16.74 5.23 15.39
N ILE A 217 -16.28 6.39 14.95
CA ILE A 217 -15.55 7.34 15.79
C ILE A 217 -16.28 8.66 15.84
N THR A 218 -16.18 9.34 16.98
CA THR A 218 -16.66 10.71 17.12
C THR A 218 -15.45 11.63 17.15
N ILE A 219 -15.37 12.54 16.20
CA ILE A 219 -14.35 13.59 16.18
C ILE A 219 -14.99 14.85 16.71
N ASN A 220 -14.43 15.40 17.77
CA ASN A 220 -14.85 16.67 18.35
C ASN A 220 -13.82 17.74 18.00
N PHE A 221 -14.21 18.69 17.16
CA PHE A 221 -13.45 19.91 16.93
C PHE A 221 -13.90 20.95 17.94
N VAL A 222 -13.06 21.17 18.95
CA VAL A 222 -13.25 22.24 19.93
C VAL A 222 -12.77 23.53 19.28
N ALA A 223 -13.71 24.30 18.71
CA ALA A 223 -13.50 25.51 17.95
C ALA A 223 -12.38 26.41 18.52
N PRO A 224 -11.18 26.44 17.92
CA PRO A 224 -10.38 27.64 17.99
C PRO A 224 -10.92 28.58 16.92
N ASP A 225 -11.05 29.87 17.20
CA ASP A 225 -11.50 30.87 16.22
C ASP A 225 -10.58 30.98 14.98
N PHE A 226 -9.55 30.11 14.86
CA PHE A 226 -8.49 30.08 13.85
C PHE A 226 -8.26 31.48 13.31
N MET A 227 -7.78 32.36 14.19
CA MET A 227 -7.44 33.73 13.87
C MET A 227 -5.92 33.83 13.77
N TRP A 228 -5.42 34.30 12.64
CA TRP A 228 -4.02 34.68 12.49
C TRP A 228 -3.92 35.98 11.73
N ALA A 229 -3.15 36.91 12.28
CA ALA A 229 -2.98 38.26 11.74
C ALA A 229 -4.31 38.96 11.38
N GLY A 230 -5.38 38.73 12.16
CA GLY A 230 -6.70 39.32 11.93
C GLY A 230 -7.57 38.61 10.88
N HIS A 231 -7.08 37.54 10.25
CA HIS A 231 -7.84 36.74 9.30
C HIS A 231 -8.32 35.44 9.94
N ARG A 232 -9.60 35.11 9.71
CA ARG A 232 -10.17 33.80 10.03
C ARG A 232 -9.71 32.76 8.99
N PHE A 233 -9.31 31.58 9.43
CA PHE A 233 -9.14 30.42 8.54
C PHE A 233 -10.44 29.63 8.50
N ASP A 234 -11.07 29.65 7.34
CA ASP A 234 -12.29 28.92 7.00
C ASP A 234 -12.01 27.79 6.01
N ARG A 235 -10.94 27.92 5.22
CA ARG A 235 -10.55 27.00 4.15
C ARG A 235 -9.18 26.40 4.42
N PHE A 236 -9.14 25.08 4.58
CA PHE A 236 -7.92 24.35 4.91
C PHE A 236 -7.54 23.44 3.75
N VAL A 237 -6.38 23.68 3.15
CA VAL A 237 -5.84 22.83 2.08
C VAL A 237 -4.74 21.95 2.66
N PRO A 238 -4.86 20.62 2.60
CA PRO A 238 -3.80 19.72 3.01
C PRO A 238 -2.48 20.01 2.29
N THR A 239 -1.39 20.08 3.06
CA THR A 239 -0.06 20.37 2.50
C THR A 239 0.66 19.15 1.94
N VAL A 240 0.14 17.94 2.19
CA VAL A 240 0.78 16.67 1.83
C VAL A 240 1.08 16.55 0.34
N ASN A 241 0.24 17.16 -0.52
CA ASN A 241 0.36 17.14 -1.97
C ASN A 241 0.82 18.48 -2.58
N LEU A 242 1.28 19.43 -1.74
CA LEU A 242 1.73 20.74 -2.22
C LEU A 242 3.26 20.81 -2.34
N ALA A 243 3.72 21.17 -3.55
CA ALA A 243 5.12 21.45 -3.80
C ALA A 243 5.40 22.95 -3.69
N VAL A 244 6.21 23.36 -2.72
CA VAL A 244 6.67 24.75 -2.57
C VAL A 244 7.94 24.96 -3.40
N ARG A 245 7.95 25.99 -4.26
CA ARG A 245 9.10 26.41 -5.07
C ARG A 245 9.46 27.87 -4.76
N GLY A 246 10.69 28.27 -5.08
CA GLY A 246 11.15 29.67 -4.95
C GLY A 246 11.62 30.10 -3.56
N LEU A 247 11.37 29.31 -2.51
CA LEU A 247 11.93 29.54 -1.18
C LEU A 247 13.24 28.77 -1.00
N ARG A 248 14.32 29.49 -0.63
CA ARG A 248 15.64 28.88 -0.37
C ARG A 248 15.72 28.16 0.96
N ASN A 249 14.93 28.58 1.95
CA ASN A 249 14.99 28.02 3.30
C ASN A 249 13.72 27.23 3.62
N ARG A 250 13.90 26.06 4.24
CA ARG A 250 12.81 25.15 4.59
C ARG A 250 12.93 24.73 6.05
N TYR A 251 12.13 25.36 6.89
CA TYR A 251 12.00 24.97 8.28
C TYR A 251 11.01 23.82 8.40
N ARG A 252 11.42 22.74 9.07
CA ARG A 252 10.58 21.58 9.38
C ARG A 252 10.68 21.29 10.87
N ARG A 253 9.54 21.13 11.53
CA ARG A 253 9.45 20.64 12.91
C ARG A 253 8.78 19.28 12.86
N ALA A 254 9.37 18.30 13.55
CA ALA A 254 8.73 16.99 13.72
C ALA A 254 7.46 17.15 14.57
N GLY A 255 6.42 16.40 14.22
CA GLY A 255 5.14 16.45 14.91
C GLY A 255 4.17 15.40 14.38
N ILE A 256 3.07 15.27 15.10
CA ILE A 256 1.94 14.39 14.76
C ILE A 256 0.72 15.27 14.47
N GLY A 257 0.00 14.97 13.40
CA GLY A 257 -1.16 15.72 12.91
C GLY A 257 -1.19 15.91 11.39
N ALA A 258 -2.36 16.32 10.89
CA ALA A 258 -2.55 16.71 9.50
C ALA A 258 -2.16 18.19 9.31
N THR A 259 -1.16 18.47 8.48
CA THR A 259 -0.70 19.84 8.22
C THR A 259 -1.49 20.49 7.08
N ALA A 260 -2.07 21.65 7.34
CA ALA A 260 -2.86 22.41 6.37
C ALA A 260 -2.35 23.84 6.21
N VAL A 261 -2.63 24.44 5.04
CA VAL A 261 -2.40 25.85 4.73
C VAL A 261 -3.70 26.49 4.24
N LYS A 262 -3.80 27.81 4.37
CA LYS A 262 -4.81 28.60 3.67
C LYS A 262 -4.18 29.22 2.42
N ILE A 263 -4.88 29.06 1.31
CA ILE A 263 -4.58 29.73 0.05
C ILE A 263 -5.51 30.95 -0.02
N ILE A 264 -4.89 32.14 0.01
CA ILE A 264 -5.55 33.46 -0.14
C ILE A 264 -5.77 33.73 -1.62
#